data_AF-A0A673BF50-F1
#
_entry.id   AF-A0A673BF50-F1
#
_cell.length_a   1.000
_cell.length_b   1.000
_cell.length_c   1.000
_cell.angle_alpha   90.00
_cell.angle_beta   90.00
_cell.angle_gamma   90.00
#
_symmetry.space_group_name_H-M   'P 1'
#
loop_
_entity.id
_entity.type
_entity.pdbx_description
1 polymer ?
#
loop_
_entity_poly.entity_id
_entity_poly.type
_entity_poly.pdbx_seq_one_letter_code
_entity_poly.pdbx_strand_id
1 'polypeptide(L)'
;LPVRKSFLRLLLLVWASGAGRVRKKATRARPCLDLPEEILEQMFGRLSVGVMSAFHHALQLEPRDKLNLTCPDTARSRSDTKTRLPVNLRSISPWAYRMSYDPTRYPRYIPEAYCLCKGCLIGAHGEENSRFRSVPVYAPSVILKRKGSCVSGRFTYNEIYVSIAVGCTCVPMLEKERDIQNSSQNLDRAEPKARPRIPAGKKV
;
A
#
# COMPACT_ATOMS: atom_id res chain seq x y z
N LEU A 1 -72.88 75.65 -16.08
CA LEU A 1 -71.44 76.01 -16.21
C LEU A 1 -70.87 75.99 -14.80
N PRO A 2 -69.74 75.32 -14.48
CA PRO A 2 -68.60 75.06 -15.36
C PRO A 2 -67.95 73.65 -15.22
N VAL A 3 -66.84 73.49 -15.97
CA VAL A 3 -65.69 72.58 -15.75
C VAL A 3 -65.72 71.18 -16.38
N ARG A 4 -65.15 71.13 -17.60
CA ARG A 4 -64.39 70.03 -18.23
C ARG A 4 -63.55 69.22 -17.23
N LYS A 5 -63.38 67.91 -17.46
CA LYS A 5 -62.08 67.32 -17.84
C LYS A 5 -62.14 65.81 -18.14
N SER A 6 -61.55 65.47 -19.29
CA SER A 6 -61.16 64.14 -19.76
C SER A 6 -60.38 63.33 -18.73
N PHE A 7 -60.57 62.00 -18.71
CA PHE A 7 -59.53 61.01 -18.41
C PHE A 7 -59.89 59.69 -19.14
N LEU A 8 -59.28 59.43 -20.31
CA LEU A 8 -58.08 58.59 -20.51
C LEU A 8 -58.33 57.10 -20.18
N ARG A 9 -58.56 56.28 -21.22
CA ARG A 9 -58.56 54.81 -21.14
C ARG A 9 -57.16 54.34 -20.76
N LEU A 10 -57.00 53.77 -19.56
CA LEU A 10 -55.76 53.15 -19.12
C LEU A 10 -55.69 51.74 -19.72
N LEU A 11 -54.61 51.48 -20.48
CA LEU A 11 -54.25 50.16 -21.00
C LEU A 11 -54.02 49.17 -19.84
N LEU A 12 -54.61 47.98 -19.97
CA LEU A 12 -54.24 46.81 -19.19
C LEU A 12 -52.83 46.35 -19.61
N LEU A 13 -51.85 46.53 -18.74
CA LEU A 13 -50.54 45.86 -18.85
C LEU A 13 -50.51 44.68 -17.88
N VAL A 14 -50.55 43.49 -18.49
CA VAL A 14 -50.41 42.18 -17.84
C VAL A 14 -49.07 42.10 -17.12
N TRP A 15 -49.09 41.66 -15.87
CA TRP A 15 -47.90 41.28 -15.12
C TRP A 15 -47.21 40.07 -15.77
N ALA A 16 -45.96 40.25 -16.18
CA ALA A 16 -45.01 39.15 -16.34
C ALA A 16 -44.02 39.22 -15.18
N SER A 17 -44.36 38.60 -14.06
CA SER A 17 -43.42 38.34 -12.97
C SER A 17 -42.35 37.39 -13.49
N GLY A 18 -41.19 37.93 -13.86
CA GLY A 18 -40.03 37.14 -14.23
C GLY A 18 -39.63 36.22 -13.08
N ALA A 19 -39.85 34.92 -13.26
CA ALA A 19 -39.30 33.90 -12.37
C ALA A 19 -37.78 33.94 -12.50
N GLY A 20 -37.13 34.68 -11.59
CA GLY A 20 -35.69 34.63 -11.39
C GLY A 20 -35.29 33.20 -11.12
N ARG A 21 -34.67 32.53 -12.10
CA ARG A 21 -34.01 31.25 -11.89
C ARG A 21 -32.88 31.48 -10.88
N VAL A 22 -33.16 31.22 -9.60
CA VAL A 22 -32.13 31.04 -8.59
C VAL A 22 -31.31 29.83 -9.03
N ARG A 23 -30.20 30.10 -9.71
CA ARG A 23 -29.18 29.11 -10.01
C ARG A 23 -28.69 28.62 -8.65
N LYS A 24 -29.20 27.46 -8.19
CA LYS A 24 -28.71 26.78 -6.99
C LYS A 24 -27.22 26.56 -7.20
N LYS A 25 -26.41 27.46 -6.65
CA LYS A 25 -24.97 27.31 -6.62
C LYS A 25 -24.76 26.06 -5.79
N ALA A 26 -24.35 24.97 -6.42
CA ALA A 26 -23.98 23.76 -5.72
C ALA A 26 -22.93 24.17 -4.69
N THR A 27 -23.32 24.21 -3.42
CA THR A 27 -22.42 24.37 -2.30
C THR A 27 -21.58 23.10 -2.33
N ARG A 28 -20.43 23.17 -3.00
CA ARG A 28 -19.43 22.11 -3.00
C ARG A 28 -19.09 21.88 -1.53
N ALA A 29 -19.64 20.82 -0.94
CA ALA A 29 -19.40 20.49 0.45
C ALA A 29 -17.88 20.42 0.63
N ARG A 30 -17.34 21.20 1.58
CA ARG A 30 -15.90 21.21 1.82
C ARG A 30 -15.47 19.79 2.20
N PRO A 31 -14.42 19.23 1.58
CA PRO A 31 -13.92 17.93 1.97
C PRO A 31 -13.42 18.00 3.41
N CYS A 32 -13.60 16.93 4.15
CA CYS A 32 -13.08 16.85 5.51
C CYS A 32 -11.55 16.80 5.47
N LEU A 33 -10.93 17.45 6.44
CA LEU A 33 -9.49 17.48 6.59
C LEU A 33 -9.04 16.45 7.64
N ASP A 34 -7.79 16.02 7.57
CA ASP A 34 -7.19 15.23 8.64
C ASP A 34 -7.08 16.04 9.94
N LEU A 35 -6.91 15.35 11.06
CA LEU A 35 -6.46 16.00 12.29
C LEU A 35 -5.05 16.61 12.08
N PRO A 36 -4.68 17.67 12.81
CA PRO A 36 -3.29 18.15 12.85
C PRO A 36 -2.33 17.00 13.15
N GLU A 37 -1.18 16.99 12.48
CA GLU A 37 -0.23 15.87 12.55
C GLU A 37 0.27 15.68 13.99
N GLU A 38 0.44 16.77 14.74
CA GLU A 38 0.89 16.77 16.13
C GLU A 38 -0.10 16.04 17.06
N ILE A 39 -1.40 16.16 16.77
CA ILE A 39 -2.44 15.46 17.54
C ILE A 39 -2.42 13.96 17.20
N LEU A 40 -2.23 13.61 15.93
CA LEU A 40 -2.12 12.22 15.50
C LEU A 40 -0.85 11.55 16.07
N GLU A 41 0.27 12.26 16.07
CA GLU A 41 1.53 11.87 16.72
C GLU A 41 1.34 11.61 18.21
N GLN A 42 0.66 12.52 18.91
CA GLN A 42 0.39 12.38 20.33
C GLN A 42 -0.55 11.19 20.63
N MET A 43 -1.61 11.02 19.84
CA MET A 43 -2.53 9.89 19.97
C MET A 43 -1.80 8.56 19.72
N PHE A 44 -1.06 8.47 18.62
CA PHE A 44 -0.29 7.28 18.26
C PHE A 44 0.78 6.98 19.31
N GLY A 45 1.55 7.99 19.72
CA GLY A 45 2.61 7.88 20.71
C GLY A 45 2.14 7.28 22.03
N ARG A 46 0.93 7.62 22.49
CA ARG A 46 0.31 7.05 23.70
C ARG A 46 -0.06 5.57 23.55
N LEU A 47 -0.43 5.13 22.34
CA LEU A 47 -0.82 3.76 22.05
C LEU A 47 0.38 2.86 21.74
N SER A 48 1.46 3.43 21.21
CA SER A 48 2.68 2.72 20.88
C SER A 48 3.68 2.63 22.05
N VAL A 49 3.38 3.18 23.22
CA VAL A 49 4.27 3.08 24.39
C VAL A 49 4.48 1.60 24.75
N GLY A 50 5.74 1.17 24.76
CA GLY A 50 6.12 -0.22 25.09
C GLY A 50 6.07 -1.20 23.91
N VAL A 51 5.49 -0.82 22.77
CA VAL A 51 5.60 -1.57 21.51
C VAL A 51 6.76 -0.95 20.74
N MET A 52 7.78 -1.76 20.44
CA MET A 52 9.11 -1.30 20.02
C MET A 52 9.08 -0.10 19.04
N SER A 53 9.92 0.89 19.36
CA SER A 53 10.46 1.93 18.48
C SER A 53 11.25 1.36 17.27
N ALA A 54 10.85 0.18 16.75
CA ALA A 54 11.44 -0.48 15.60
C ALA A 54 11.21 0.33 14.31
N PHE A 55 10.13 1.12 14.27
CA PHE A 55 9.81 1.97 13.13
C PHE A 55 10.79 3.13 12.96
N HIS A 56 11.29 3.73 14.05
CA HIS A 56 12.20 4.88 13.93
C HIS A 56 13.51 4.50 13.22
N HIS A 57 14.06 3.30 13.47
CA HIS A 57 15.28 2.86 12.79
C HIS A 57 15.04 2.43 11.34
N ALA A 58 13.88 1.86 11.02
CA ALA A 58 13.52 1.51 9.65
C ALA A 58 13.24 2.77 8.79
N LEU A 59 12.65 3.81 9.39
CA LEU A 59 12.44 5.11 8.74
C LEU A 59 13.74 5.94 8.59
N GLN A 60 14.77 5.63 9.39
CA GLN A 60 16.13 6.20 9.27
C GLN A 60 16.97 5.48 8.21
N LEU A 61 16.50 4.36 7.66
CA LEU A 61 17.15 3.77 6.50
C LEU A 61 16.98 4.78 5.36
N GLU A 62 18.06 5.48 5.01
CA GLU A 62 18.14 6.27 3.78
C GLU A 62 17.52 5.49 2.62
N PRO A 63 16.94 6.15 1.60
CA PRO A 63 16.13 5.50 0.57
C PRO A 63 16.94 4.51 -0.29
N ARG A 64 17.19 3.32 0.25
CA ARG A 64 17.59 2.12 -0.48
C ARG A 64 16.39 1.45 -1.15
N ASP A 65 15.25 2.14 -1.17
CA ASP A 65 14.09 1.89 -2.04
C ASP A 65 14.46 1.80 -3.53
N LYS A 66 15.70 2.18 -3.92
CA LYS A 66 16.20 2.13 -5.30
C LYS A 66 17.30 1.10 -5.57
N LEU A 67 17.68 0.26 -4.61
CA LEU A 67 18.48 -0.91 -4.94
C LEU A 67 17.52 -2.06 -5.23
N ASN A 68 17.59 -2.62 -6.43
CA ASN A 68 16.97 -3.90 -6.77
C ASN A 68 17.66 -5.00 -5.95
N LEU A 69 17.41 -5.01 -4.64
CA LEU A 69 17.98 -5.95 -3.70
C LEU A 69 17.42 -7.32 -4.06
N THR A 70 18.30 -8.16 -4.55
CA THR A 70 18.00 -9.55 -4.88
C THR A 70 18.61 -10.42 -3.79
N CYS A 71 18.22 -11.69 -3.71
CA CYS A 71 18.90 -12.65 -2.85
C CYS A 71 20.43 -12.56 -3.10
N PRO A 72 21.24 -12.25 -2.07
CA PRO A 72 22.67 -12.09 -2.26
C PRO A 72 23.29 -13.44 -2.56
N ASP A 73 23.83 -13.59 -3.76
CA ASP A 73 24.63 -14.75 -4.13
C ASP A 73 26.07 -14.45 -3.72
N THR A 74 26.46 -14.97 -2.55
CA THR A 74 27.77 -14.75 -1.93
C THR A 74 28.95 -15.21 -2.79
N ALA A 75 28.70 -15.98 -3.85
CA ALA A 75 29.69 -16.31 -4.88
C ALA A 75 30.28 -15.06 -5.60
N ARG A 76 29.57 -13.92 -5.63
CA ARG A 76 30.05 -12.68 -6.30
C ARG A 76 30.53 -11.57 -5.38
N SER A 77 30.31 -11.67 -4.06
CA SER A 77 30.60 -10.57 -3.12
C SER A 77 31.87 -10.82 -2.32
N ARG A 78 33.00 -11.06 -3.02
CA ARG A 78 34.34 -11.09 -2.40
C ARG A 78 35.06 -9.74 -2.42
N SER A 79 34.43 -8.69 -2.94
CA SER A 79 34.95 -7.33 -2.84
C SER A 79 33.86 -6.39 -2.32
N ASP A 80 33.77 -6.22 -1.00
CA ASP A 80 33.57 -4.87 -0.49
C ASP A 80 34.23 -4.68 0.87
N THR A 81 34.94 -3.58 0.96
CA THR A 81 35.91 -3.26 2.01
C THR A 81 35.16 -2.67 3.20
N LYS A 82 35.41 -3.21 4.40
CA LYS A 82 35.26 -2.52 5.70
C LYS A 82 33.98 -1.67 5.91
N THR A 83 32.80 -2.16 5.51
CA THR A 83 31.53 -1.55 5.92
C THR A 83 30.69 -2.61 6.64
N ARG A 84 30.42 -2.41 7.95
CA ARG A 84 29.61 -3.34 8.74
C ARG A 84 28.17 -3.30 8.23
N LEU A 85 27.81 -4.26 7.38
CA LEU A 85 26.45 -4.38 6.85
C LEU A 85 25.42 -4.48 7.99
N PRO A 86 24.21 -3.92 7.80
CA PRO A 86 23.14 -4.00 8.80
C PRO A 86 22.64 -5.45 8.96
N VAL A 87 21.99 -5.73 10.10
CA VAL A 87 21.55 -7.09 10.47
C VAL A 87 20.67 -7.75 9.40
N ASN A 88 19.81 -6.97 8.74
CA ASN A 88 18.90 -7.48 7.72
C ASN A 88 19.60 -8.04 6.48
N LEU A 89 20.80 -7.56 6.15
CA LEU A 89 21.60 -8.07 5.03
C LEU A 89 22.62 -9.15 5.45
N ARG A 90 22.89 -9.28 6.76
CA ARG A 90 23.78 -10.31 7.33
C ARG A 90 23.07 -11.57 7.81
N SER A 91 21.75 -11.53 7.86
CA SER A 91 20.91 -12.66 8.25
C SER A 91 21.04 -13.83 7.26
N ILE A 92 20.88 -15.06 7.75
CA ILE A 92 20.74 -16.26 6.90
C ILE A 92 19.45 -16.23 6.06
N SER A 93 18.47 -15.43 6.48
CA SER A 93 17.23 -15.15 5.76
C SER A 93 17.14 -13.63 5.56
N PRO A 94 17.90 -13.07 4.60
CA PRO A 94 18.04 -11.62 4.47
C PRO A 94 16.73 -10.97 4.00
N TRP A 95 16.51 -9.73 4.43
CA TRP A 95 15.30 -8.97 4.10
C TRP A 95 15.61 -7.51 3.76
N ALA A 96 14.69 -6.91 3.01
CA ALA A 96 14.62 -5.49 2.78
C ALA A 96 13.24 -4.97 3.20
N TYR A 97 13.09 -3.65 3.25
CA TYR A 97 11.82 -3.01 3.57
C TYR A 97 11.22 -2.40 2.31
N ARG A 98 9.89 -2.42 2.24
CA ARG A 98 9.11 -1.63 1.30
C ARG A 98 8.20 -0.69 2.09
N MET A 99 8.00 0.52 1.57
CA MET A 99 7.16 1.51 2.23
C MET A 99 5.70 1.36 1.81
N SER A 100 4.86 0.92 2.75
CA SER A 100 3.41 0.81 2.60
C SER A 100 2.77 2.16 2.89
N TYR A 101 2.29 2.85 1.85
CA TYR A 101 1.60 4.14 1.96
C TYR A 101 0.08 3.96 1.97
N ASP A 102 -0.60 4.54 2.96
CA ASP A 102 -2.06 4.66 2.99
C ASP A 102 -2.45 6.03 3.57
N PRO A 103 -3.09 6.92 2.79
CA PRO A 103 -3.48 8.26 3.25
C PRO A 103 -4.62 8.24 4.27
N THR A 104 -5.26 7.10 4.49
CA THR A 104 -6.41 6.94 5.40
C THR A 104 -6.00 6.40 6.77
N ARG A 105 -4.71 6.32 7.07
CA ARG A 105 -4.20 5.92 8.39
C ARG A 105 -3.04 6.81 8.84
N TYR A 106 -2.75 6.75 10.12
CA TYR A 106 -1.54 7.31 10.73
C TYR A 106 -0.81 6.20 11.53
N PRO A 107 0.52 6.03 11.38
CA PRO A 107 1.38 6.73 10.42
C PRO A 107 1.05 6.35 8.97
N ARG A 108 1.17 7.32 8.05
CA ARG A 108 0.80 7.13 6.63
C ARG A 108 1.73 6.13 5.93
N TYR A 109 2.99 6.12 6.34
CA TYR A 109 4.03 5.25 5.82
C TYR A 109 4.39 4.20 6.87
N ILE A 110 4.38 2.94 6.46
CA ILE A 110 4.76 1.79 7.29
C ILE A 110 5.81 0.97 6.54
N PRO A 111 7.00 0.75 7.11
CA PRO A 111 7.99 -0.15 6.54
C PRO A 111 7.56 -1.61 6.76
N GLU A 112 7.35 -2.34 5.67
CA GLU A 112 7.06 -3.78 5.68
C GLU A 112 8.27 -4.55 5.18
N ALA A 113 8.76 -5.51 5.98
CA ALA A 113 9.84 -6.40 5.57
C ALA A 113 9.36 -7.39 4.50
N TYR A 114 10.23 -7.67 3.53
CA TYR A 114 10.08 -8.77 2.58
C TYR A 114 11.40 -9.53 2.44
N CYS A 115 11.31 -10.85 2.31
CA CYS A 115 12.49 -11.70 2.23
C CYS A 115 13.12 -11.60 0.84
N LEU A 116 14.44 -11.50 0.79
CA LEU A 116 15.19 -11.42 -0.48
C LEU A 116 15.37 -12.80 -1.13
N CYS A 117 15.45 -13.85 -0.32
CA CYS A 117 15.64 -15.24 -0.73
C CYS A 117 14.37 -16.06 -0.52
N LYS A 118 14.22 -17.17 -1.27
CA LYS A 118 13.14 -18.15 -1.08
C LYS A 118 13.51 -19.16 0.02
N GLY A 119 14.72 -19.70 -0.05
CA GLY A 119 15.38 -20.52 0.96
C GLY A 119 16.24 -19.70 1.91
N CYS A 120 17.19 -20.34 2.57
CA CYS A 120 18.11 -19.69 3.51
C CYS A 120 19.57 -19.90 3.12
N LEU A 121 20.41 -18.92 3.42
CA LEU A 121 21.85 -18.90 3.15
C LEU A 121 22.59 -19.69 4.24
N ILE A 122 22.56 -21.02 4.12
CA ILE A 122 23.17 -21.97 5.09
C ILE A 122 24.34 -22.73 4.43
N GLY A 123 24.51 -22.63 3.10
CA GLY A 123 25.64 -23.25 2.41
C GLY A 123 27.00 -22.78 2.94
N ALA A 124 28.04 -23.60 2.76
CA ALA A 124 29.39 -23.32 3.25
C ALA A 124 29.97 -22.01 2.69
N HIS A 125 29.49 -21.60 1.51
CA HIS A 125 29.87 -20.34 0.90
C HIS A 125 28.74 -19.32 0.91
N GLY A 126 27.66 -19.57 1.67
CA GLY A 126 26.45 -18.75 1.70
C GLY A 126 25.43 -19.11 0.62
N GLU A 127 25.50 -20.31 0.03
CA GLU A 127 24.51 -20.74 -0.95
C GLU A 127 23.11 -20.91 -0.33
N GLU A 128 22.09 -20.63 -1.12
CA GLU A 128 20.69 -20.83 -0.76
C GLU A 128 20.34 -22.32 -0.71
N ASN A 129 19.82 -22.78 0.43
CA ASN A 129 19.39 -24.16 0.64
C ASN A 129 17.87 -24.28 0.50
N SER A 130 17.41 -25.11 -0.45
CA SER A 130 15.99 -25.35 -0.75
C SER A 130 15.25 -26.21 0.28
N ARG A 131 15.96 -26.82 1.23
CA ARG A 131 15.34 -27.54 2.37
C ARG A 131 14.77 -26.61 3.42
N PHE A 132 15.10 -25.33 3.35
CA PHE A 132 14.61 -24.30 4.24
C PHE A 132 13.85 -23.25 3.45
N ARG A 133 13.08 -22.43 4.15
CA ARG A 133 12.35 -21.31 3.58
C ARG A 133 12.59 -20.06 4.41
N SER A 134 12.87 -18.95 3.74
CA SER A 134 12.80 -17.63 4.35
C SER A 134 11.35 -17.20 4.43
N VAL A 135 10.88 -16.91 5.65
CA VAL A 135 9.49 -16.49 5.89
C VAL A 135 9.45 -15.18 6.68
N PRO A 136 8.51 -14.26 6.38
CA PRO A 136 8.39 -13.02 7.12
C PRO A 136 7.94 -13.27 8.56
N VAL A 137 8.53 -12.55 9.50
CA VAL A 137 8.13 -12.52 10.91
C VAL A 137 7.25 -11.30 11.13
N TYR A 138 6.08 -11.53 11.70
CA TYR A 138 5.08 -10.49 11.93
C TYR A 138 5.05 -10.03 13.39
N ALA A 139 4.89 -8.73 13.59
CA ALA A 139 4.63 -8.13 14.90
C ALA A 139 3.30 -7.37 14.88
N PRO A 140 2.52 -7.39 15.98
CA PRO A 140 1.35 -6.55 16.12
C PRO A 140 1.79 -5.08 16.28
N SER A 141 1.14 -4.19 15.54
CA SER A 141 1.34 -2.74 15.64
C SER A 141 0.00 -2.03 15.66
N VAL A 142 -0.11 -0.98 16.46
CA VAL A 142 -1.27 -0.08 16.43
C VAL A 142 -1.16 0.89 15.25
N ILE A 143 -2.29 1.27 14.67
CA ILE A 143 -2.42 2.40 13.73
C ILE A 143 -3.71 3.16 14.05
N LEU A 144 -3.75 4.44 13.69
CA LEU A 144 -4.96 5.25 13.73
C LEU A 144 -5.62 5.24 12.34
N LYS A 145 -6.76 4.58 12.19
CA LYS A 145 -7.51 4.53 10.93
C LYS A 145 -8.57 5.63 10.88
N ARG A 146 -8.60 6.38 9.78
CA ARG A 146 -9.59 7.40 9.48
C ARG A 146 -10.99 6.77 9.41
N LYS A 147 -11.96 7.36 10.11
CA LYS A 147 -13.38 7.04 9.97
C LYS A 147 -14.01 7.90 8.86
N GLY A 148 -15.08 7.39 8.25
CA GLY A 148 -15.85 8.14 7.25
C GLY A 148 -16.67 9.31 7.83
N SER A 149 -16.80 9.42 9.15
CA SER A 149 -17.51 10.51 9.81
C SER A 149 -16.59 11.71 10.09
N CYS A 150 -17.14 12.90 9.87
CA CYS A 150 -16.44 14.16 10.11
C CYS A 150 -17.11 14.95 11.22
N VAL A 151 -16.30 15.48 12.14
CA VAL A 151 -16.75 16.36 13.22
C VAL A 151 -16.04 17.69 13.03
N SER A 152 -16.81 18.77 12.96
CA SER A 152 -16.27 20.13 12.78
C SER A 152 -15.32 20.26 11.56
N GLY A 153 -15.60 19.53 10.48
CA GLY A 153 -14.80 19.55 9.26
C GLY A 153 -13.51 18.71 9.29
N ARG A 154 -13.27 17.95 10.37
CA ARG A 154 -12.13 17.03 10.46
C ARG A 154 -12.56 15.57 10.58
N PHE A 155 -11.76 14.67 10.04
CA PHE A 155 -11.99 13.24 10.20
C PHE A 155 -11.76 12.81 11.65
N THR A 156 -12.57 11.85 12.09
CA THR A 156 -12.31 11.12 13.35
C THR A 156 -11.48 9.88 13.07
N TYR A 157 -10.78 9.38 14.09
CA TYR A 157 -9.89 8.22 13.97
C TYR A 157 -10.25 7.15 15.00
N ASN A 158 -10.00 5.89 14.65
CA ASN A 158 -10.06 4.73 15.54
C ASN A 158 -8.67 4.10 15.64
N GLU A 159 -8.31 3.60 16.80
CA GLU A 159 -7.19 2.67 16.94
C GLU A 159 -7.58 1.30 16.39
N ILE A 160 -6.67 0.69 15.62
CA ILE A 160 -6.77 -0.71 15.20
C ILE A 160 -5.38 -1.34 15.26
N TYR A 161 -5.32 -2.64 15.49
CA TYR A 161 -4.08 -3.42 15.44
C TYR A 161 -3.94 -4.11 14.10
N VAL A 162 -2.76 -3.97 13.50
CA VAL A 162 -2.38 -4.60 12.24
C VAL A 162 -1.13 -5.43 12.42
N SER A 163 -0.98 -6.45 11.58
CA SER A 163 0.19 -7.33 11.55
C SER A 163 1.18 -6.80 10.53
N ILE A 164 2.38 -6.41 10.97
CA ILE A 164 3.42 -5.85 10.10
C ILE A 164 4.62 -6.79 10.09
N ALA A 165 5.11 -7.11 8.89
CA ALA A 165 6.34 -7.88 8.74
C ALA A 165 7.53 -7.01 9.19
N VAL A 166 8.26 -7.46 10.21
CA VAL A 166 9.41 -6.72 10.80
C VAL A 166 10.77 -7.29 10.40
N GLY A 167 10.79 -8.49 9.83
CA GLY A 167 11.99 -9.14 9.32
C GLY A 167 11.67 -10.47 8.69
N CYS A 168 12.71 -11.26 8.40
CA CYS A 168 12.57 -12.63 7.93
C CYS A 168 13.33 -13.60 8.82
N THR A 169 12.78 -14.79 8.98
CA THR A 169 13.39 -15.91 9.69
C THR A 169 13.52 -17.12 8.76
N CYS A 170 14.35 -18.08 9.17
CA CYS A 170 14.57 -19.32 8.44
C CYS A 170 13.84 -20.48 9.11
N VAL A 171 13.01 -21.20 8.35
CA VAL A 171 12.28 -22.38 8.83
C VAL A 171 12.55 -23.59 7.95
N PRO A 172 12.57 -24.82 8.51
CA PRO A 172 12.66 -26.03 7.70
C PRO A 172 11.37 -26.21 6.87
N MET A 173 11.50 -26.70 5.64
CA MET A 173 10.35 -27.07 4.79
C MET A 173 9.69 -28.34 5.34
N LEU A 174 8.41 -28.26 5.70
CA LEU A 174 7.63 -29.45 6.10
C LEU A 174 7.35 -30.34 4.89
N GLU A 175 7.31 -31.66 5.07
CA GLU A 175 7.09 -32.65 3.99
C GLU A 175 5.87 -32.34 3.13
N LYS A 176 4.75 -31.99 3.76
CA LYS A 176 3.50 -31.65 3.08
C LYS A 176 3.61 -30.45 2.14
N GLU A 177 4.49 -29.49 2.40
CA GLU A 177 4.71 -28.34 1.51
C GLU A 177 5.59 -28.68 0.31
N ARG A 178 6.48 -29.68 0.44
CA ARG A 178 7.30 -30.18 -0.67
C ARG A 178 6.42 -30.81 -1.75
N ASP A 179 5.40 -31.55 -1.36
CA ASP A 179 4.49 -32.24 -2.28
C ASP A 179 3.60 -31.26 -3.07
N ILE A 180 3.11 -30.21 -2.41
CA ILE A 180 2.31 -29.16 -3.06
C ILE A 180 3.16 -28.39 -4.08
N GLN A 181 4.40 -28.04 -3.73
CA GLN A 181 5.28 -27.28 -4.63
C GLN A 181 5.74 -28.10 -5.84
N ASN A 182 6.02 -29.40 -5.66
CA ASN A 182 6.31 -30.32 -6.76
C ASN A 182 5.10 -30.54 -7.69
N SER A 183 3.89 -30.55 -7.13
CA SER A 183 2.66 -30.67 -7.92
C SER A 183 2.42 -29.43 -8.78
N SER A 184 2.64 -28.23 -8.23
CA SER A 184 2.54 -26.97 -8.98
C SER A 184 3.58 -26.87 -10.10
N GLN A 185 4.84 -27.27 -9.84
CA GLN A 185 5.89 -27.28 -10.87
C GLN A 185 5.64 -28.27 -12.02
N ASN A 186 4.95 -29.38 -11.75
CA ASN A 186 4.57 -30.34 -12.80
C ASN A 186 3.41 -29.83 -13.67
N LEU A 187 2.50 -29.03 -13.12
CA LEU A 187 1.40 -28.43 -13.87
C LEU A 187 1.89 -27.35 -14.85
N ASP A 188 2.86 -26.53 -14.45
CA ASP A 188 3.47 -25.50 -15.32
C ASP A 188 4.34 -26.09 -16.45
N ARG A 189 4.84 -27.32 -16.30
CA ARG A 189 5.68 -28.00 -17.31
C ARG A 189 4.86 -28.73 -18.38
N ALA A 190 3.55 -28.85 -18.19
CA ALA A 190 2.65 -29.62 -19.06
C ALA A 190 1.78 -28.72 -19.97
N GLU A 191 2.35 -27.72 -20.66
CA GLU A 191 1.68 -27.15 -21.83
C GLU A 191 1.97 -28.01 -23.08
N PRO A 192 0.95 -28.49 -23.83
CA PRO A 192 1.17 -29.27 -25.04
C PRO A 192 1.57 -28.38 -26.21
N LYS A 193 2.70 -28.71 -26.86
CA LYS A 193 3.08 -28.17 -28.17
C LYS A 193 1.96 -28.44 -29.18
N ALA A 194 1.36 -27.38 -29.73
CA ALA A 194 0.45 -27.46 -30.87
C ALA A 194 1.20 -28.02 -32.10
N ARG A 195 0.65 -29.10 -32.68
CA ARG A 195 1.15 -29.75 -33.90
C ARG A 195 0.72 -28.96 -35.16
N PRO A 196 1.51 -28.91 -36.24
CA PRO A 196 1.20 -28.06 -37.40
C PRO A 196 0.06 -28.64 -38.24
N ARG A 197 -0.84 -27.78 -38.73
CA ARG A 197 -1.85 -28.13 -39.73
C ARG A 197 -1.22 -28.14 -41.13
N ILE A 198 -1.27 -29.29 -41.78
CA ILE A 198 -0.92 -29.47 -43.20
C ILE A 198 -2.08 -28.92 -44.06
N PRO A 199 -1.85 -28.05 -45.06
CA PRO A 199 -2.89 -27.68 -46.02
C PRO A 199 -3.00 -28.73 -47.11
N ALA A 200 -4.22 -29.27 -47.27
CA ALA A 200 -4.61 -30.10 -48.40
C ALA A 200 -4.57 -29.29 -49.70
N GLY A 201 -4.02 -29.91 -50.75
CA GLY A 201 -3.77 -29.30 -52.05
C GLY A 201 -5.03 -28.80 -52.77
N LYS A 202 -4.82 -27.81 -53.66
CA LYS A 202 -5.79 -27.35 -54.64
C LYS A 202 -5.23 -27.64 -56.03
N LYS A 203 -5.98 -28.45 -56.79
CA LYS A 203 -5.78 -28.75 -58.22
C LYS A 203 -5.85 -27.47 -59.05
N VAL A 204 -4.93 -27.31 -60.00
CA VAL A 204 -5.17 -26.88 -61.40
C VAL A 204 -4.16 -27.64 -62.25
#